data_AF-A0A2N7QGA3-F1
#
_entry.id   AF-A0A2N7QGA3-F1
#
_cell.length_a   1.000
_cell.length_b   1.000
_cell.length_c   1.000
_cell.angle_alpha   90.00
_cell.angle_beta   90.00
_cell.angle_gamma   90.00
#
_symmetry.space_group_name_H-M   'P 1'
#
loop_
_entity.id
_entity.type
_entity.pdbx_description
1 polymer ?
#
loop_
_entity_poly.entity_id
_entity_poly.type
_entity_poly.pdbx_seq_one_letter_code
_entity_poly.pdbx_strand_id
1 'polypeptide(L)'
;MEARFPQKVSENERKEVLRYLEERFDIEAFHFEKYEILRGVSNFWLFPKTPYLEKLKNLQVQTVGLLFLRQISKYLKPTSAFLQRFGYLAKKNVVYLSEEIILTLKEKGK
;
A
#
# COMPACT_ATOMS: atom_id res chain seq x y z
N MET A 1 5.13 -21.27 10.73
CA MET A 1 5.09 -19.97 11.44
C MET A 1 3.63 -19.53 11.44
N GLU A 2 2.97 -19.50 12.59
CA GLU A 2 1.56 -19.09 12.65
C GLU A 2 1.43 -17.61 12.29
N ALA A 3 0.49 -17.27 11.39
CA ALA A 3 0.25 -15.91 10.97
C ALA A 3 -0.52 -15.15 12.07
N ARG A 4 0.23 -14.43 12.91
CA ARG A 4 -0.31 -13.54 13.94
C ARG A 4 -0.78 -12.24 13.30
N PHE A 5 -1.75 -11.59 13.95
CA PHE A 5 -2.23 -10.27 13.57
C PHE A 5 -1.05 -9.26 13.48
N PRO A 6 -0.91 -8.49 12.38
CA PRO A 6 0.21 -7.56 12.21
C PRO A 6 0.11 -6.36 13.15
N GLN A 7 1.27 -5.81 13.52
CA GLN A 7 1.36 -4.76 14.53
C GLN A 7 1.15 -3.38 13.92
N LYS A 8 0.57 -2.44 14.68
CA LYS A 8 0.53 -1.03 14.28
C LYS A 8 1.95 -0.49 14.16
N VAL A 9 2.25 0.22 13.06
CA VAL A 9 3.55 0.87 12.87
C VAL A 9 3.74 2.04 13.85
N SER A 10 4.99 2.39 14.12
CA SER A 10 5.29 3.64 14.84
C SER A 10 4.91 4.88 14.02
N GLU A 11 4.75 6.03 14.67
CA GLU A 11 4.46 7.29 13.96
C GLU A 11 5.59 7.70 13.00
N ASN A 12 6.84 7.42 13.34
CA ASN A 12 7.97 7.69 12.43
C ASN A 12 7.89 6.80 11.19
N GLU A 13 7.66 5.51 11.36
CA GLU A 13 7.50 4.58 10.24
C GLU A 13 6.27 4.90 9.38
N ARG A 14 5.16 5.32 10.00
CA ARG A 14 3.99 5.83 9.28
C ARG A 14 4.39 6.99 8.38
N LYS A 15 5.12 7.98 8.90
CA LYS A 15 5.60 9.14 8.12
C LYS A 15 6.52 8.72 6.98
N GLU A 16 7.44 7.79 7.19
CA GLU A 16 8.35 7.31 6.15
C GLU A 16 7.60 6.61 5.00
N VAL A 17 6.65 5.75 5.35
CA VAL A 17 5.82 5.02 4.39
C VAL A 17 4.96 5.98 3.55
N LEU A 18 4.35 6.99 4.20
CA LEU A 18 3.52 7.97 3.49
C LEU A 18 4.37 8.96 2.67
N ARG A 19 5.53 9.38 3.18
CA ARG A 19 6.49 10.21 2.44
C ARG A 19 6.93 9.54 1.14
N TYR A 20 7.14 8.22 1.15
CA TYR A 20 7.42 7.49 -0.09
C TYR A 20 6.32 7.67 -1.14
N LEU A 21 5.04 7.61 -0.75
CA LEU A 21 3.93 7.83 -1.68
C LEU A 21 3.88 9.27 -2.21
N GLU A 22 4.08 10.24 -1.33
CA GLU A 22 4.13 11.66 -1.68
C GLU A 22 5.27 11.94 -2.66
N GLU A 23 6.50 11.54 -2.32
CA GLU A 23 7.67 11.80 -3.16
C GLU A 23 7.60 11.10 -4.53
N ARG A 24 7.08 9.87 -4.56
CA ARG A 24 7.07 9.05 -5.77
C ARG A 24 5.85 9.29 -6.67
N PHE A 25 4.68 9.53 -6.09
CA PHE A 25 3.40 9.56 -6.81
C PHE A 25 2.61 10.85 -6.57
N ASP A 26 3.04 11.72 -5.65
CA ASP A 26 2.32 12.92 -5.24
C ASP A 26 0.91 12.60 -4.69
N ILE A 27 0.85 11.51 -3.91
CA ILE A 27 -0.36 11.10 -3.18
C ILE A 27 -0.22 11.56 -1.73
N GLU A 28 -1.01 12.56 -1.37
CA GLU A 28 -0.95 13.24 -0.06
C GLU A 28 -1.37 12.33 1.11
N ALA A 29 -0.69 12.44 2.26
CA ALA A 29 -0.92 11.62 3.44
C ALA A 29 -2.36 11.68 4.00
N PHE A 30 -3.08 12.81 3.80
CA PHE A 30 -4.43 13.00 4.34
C PHE A 30 -5.43 11.96 3.81
N HIS A 31 -5.20 11.43 2.60
CA HIS A 31 -6.01 10.35 2.03
C HIS A 31 -6.02 9.07 2.88
N PHE A 32 -5.03 8.92 3.78
CA PHE A 32 -4.86 7.73 4.63
C PHE A 32 -5.22 7.97 6.11
N GLU A 33 -5.77 9.13 6.46
CA GLU A 33 -6.11 9.49 7.84
C GLU A 33 -7.11 8.55 8.50
N LYS A 34 -8.01 7.96 7.72
CA LYS A 34 -9.03 7.01 8.22
C LYS A 34 -8.47 5.61 8.48
N TYR A 35 -7.18 5.38 8.21
CA TYR A 35 -6.54 4.08 8.34
C TYR A 35 -5.40 4.09 9.35
N GLU A 36 -5.30 2.99 10.08
CA GLU A 36 -4.07 2.54 10.71
C GLU A 36 -3.22 1.81 9.68
N ILE A 37 -1.90 1.97 9.77
CA ILE A 37 -0.95 1.18 8.99
C ILE A 37 -0.45 0.05 9.88
N LEU A 38 -0.66 -1.18 9.44
CA LEU A 38 -0.18 -2.37 10.14
C LEU A 38 0.99 -3.00 9.39
N ARG A 39 2.00 -3.48 10.11
CA ARG A 39 3.20 -4.13 9.58
C ARG A 39 3.24 -5.60 9.96
N GLY A 40 3.31 -6.44 8.93
CA GLY A 40 3.77 -7.82 9.03
C GLY A 40 5.27 -7.92 8.69
N VAL A 41 5.78 -9.13 8.45
CA VAL A 41 7.21 -9.37 8.17
C VAL A 41 7.74 -8.53 7.00
N SER A 42 7.00 -8.49 5.89
CA SER A 42 7.38 -7.77 4.67
C SER A 42 6.21 -7.03 4.02
N ASN A 43 5.11 -6.88 4.75
CA ASN A 43 3.85 -6.36 4.23
C ASN A 43 3.38 -5.19 5.11
N PHE A 44 2.89 -4.14 4.46
CA PHE A 44 2.15 -3.06 5.08
C PHE A 44 0.69 -3.16 4.66
N TRP A 45 -0.21 -2.95 5.60
CA TRP A 45 -1.65 -3.05 5.42
C TRP A 45 -2.32 -1.73 5.79
N LEU A 46 -3.32 -1.31 5.01
CA LEU A 46 -4.26 -0.28 5.43
C LEU A 46 -5.43 -0.96 6.14
N PHE A 47 -5.57 -0.67 7.43
CA PHE A 47 -6.63 -1.19 8.28
C PHE A 47 -7.50 -0.02 8.76
N PRO A 48 -8.84 -0.10 8.71
CA PRO A 48 -9.69 0.99 9.18
C PRO A 48 -9.38 1.33 10.65
N LYS A 49 -9.32 2.63 10.98
CA LYS A 49 -9.22 3.07 12.38
C LYS A 49 -10.41 2.51 13.17
N THR A 50 -10.12 1.85 14.29
CA THR A 50 -11.12 1.21 15.13
C THR A 50 -10.65 1.13 16.58
N PRO A 51 -11.54 1.30 17.57
CA PRO A 51 -11.20 1.11 18.98
C PRO A 51 -10.90 -0.36 19.33
N TYR A 52 -11.22 -1.30 18.44
CA TYR A 52 -11.08 -2.73 18.70
C TYR A 52 -9.70 -3.31 18.33
N LEU A 53 -8.77 -2.50 17.80
CA LEU A 53 -7.49 -2.99 17.29
C LEU A 53 -6.71 -3.81 18.33
N GLU A 54 -6.67 -3.35 19.58
CA GLU A 54 -6.03 -4.07 20.69
C GLU A 54 -6.68 -5.42 21.01
N LYS A 55 -7.98 -5.58 20.76
CA LYS A 55 -8.68 -6.85 20.97
C LYS A 55 -8.38 -7.85 19.86
N LEU A 56 -8.08 -7.36 18.65
CA LEU A 56 -7.83 -8.19 17.46
C LEU A 56 -6.41 -8.76 17.42
N LYS A 57 -5.46 -8.20 18.19
CA LYS A 57 -4.02 -8.55 18.12
C LYS A 57 -3.68 -10.03 18.39
N ASN A 58 -4.57 -10.74 19.09
CA ASN A 58 -4.37 -12.16 19.45
C ASN A 58 -4.97 -13.13 18.43
N LEU A 59 -5.65 -12.63 17.39
CA LEU A 59 -6.23 -13.48 16.36
C LEU A 59 -5.14 -14.03 15.43
N GLN A 60 -5.31 -15.29 15.03
CA GLN A 60 -4.59 -15.86 13.90
C GLN A 60 -5.33 -15.48 12.62
N VAL A 61 -4.64 -14.82 11.70
CA VAL A 61 -5.26 -14.22 10.50
C VAL A 61 -4.39 -14.45 9.28
N GLN A 62 -5.02 -14.73 8.14
CA GLN A 62 -4.32 -14.83 6.86
C GLN A 62 -4.10 -13.47 6.20
N THR A 63 -5.02 -12.52 6.42
CA THR A 63 -5.06 -11.21 5.75
C THR A 63 -5.80 -10.23 6.65
N VAL A 64 -5.37 -8.97 6.68
CA VAL A 64 -6.08 -7.91 7.42
C VAL A 64 -6.20 -6.66 6.57
N GLY A 65 -7.42 -6.16 6.39
CA GLY A 65 -7.66 -4.96 5.59
C GLY A 65 -7.12 -5.09 4.16
N LEU A 66 -6.56 -3.99 3.63
CA LEU A 66 -6.03 -3.92 2.28
C LEU A 66 -4.50 -4.03 2.30
N LEU A 67 -3.94 -5.00 1.57
CA LEU A 67 -2.49 -5.09 1.39
C LEU A 67 -2.03 -3.88 0.59
N PHE A 68 -1.25 -3.02 1.23
CA PHE A 68 -0.95 -1.67 0.75
C PHE A 68 0.42 -1.61 0.06
N LEU A 69 1.48 -1.95 0.79
CA LEU A 69 2.85 -2.01 0.27
C LEU A 69 3.50 -3.34 0.65
N ARG A 70 4.51 -3.73 -0.11
CA ARG A 70 5.47 -4.77 0.25
C ARG A 70 6.85 -4.15 0.42
N GLN A 71 7.56 -4.56 1.47
CA GLN A 71 8.98 -4.28 1.61
C GLN A 71 9.76 -5.34 0.83
N ILE A 72 10.58 -4.90 -0.12
CA ILE A 72 11.48 -5.74 -0.90
C ILE A 72 12.89 -5.20 -0.70
N SER A 73 13.70 -5.93 0.07
CA SER A 73 15.00 -5.43 0.54
C SER A 73 14.81 -4.05 1.23
N LYS A 74 15.51 -3.02 0.76
CA LYS A 74 15.41 -1.63 1.24
C LYS A 74 14.31 -0.80 0.58
N TYR A 75 13.53 -1.36 -0.34
CA TYR A 75 12.54 -0.62 -1.13
C TYR A 75 11.10 -0.95 -0.74
N LEU A 76 10.23 0.04 -0.92
CA LEU A 76 8.78 -0.13 -0.83
C LEU A 76 8.20 -0.33 -2.23
N LYS A 77 7.29 -1.29 -2.36
CA LYS A 77 6.57 -1.59 -3.60
C LYS A 77 5.07 -1.57 -3.36
N PRO A 78 4.31 -0.68 -4.02
CA PRO A 78 2.86 -0.71 -4.01
C PRO A 78 2.31 -2.01 -4.58
N THR A 79 1.24 -2.52 -3.97
CA THR A 79 0.55 -3.69 -4.53
C THR A 79 -0.43 -3.27 -5.62
N SER A 80 -0.75 -4.21 -6.52
CA SER A 80 -1.79 -3.97 -7.53
C SER A 80 -3.15 -3.65 -6.89
N ALA A 81 -3.47 -4.28 -5.76
CA ALA A 81 -4.73 -4.06 -5.04
C ALA A 81 -4.86 -2.63 -4.49
N PHE A 82 -3.74 -2.05 -4.04
CA PHE A 82 -3.66 -0.64 -3.66
C PHE A 82 -3.76 0.27 -4.89
N LEU A 83 -2.96 0.02 -5.92
CA LEU A 83 -2.93 0.86 -7.13
C LEU A 83 -4.29 0.91 -7.84
N GLN A 84 -5.05 -0.19 -7.85
CA GLN A 84 -6.40 -0.20 -8.40
C GLN A 84 -7.39 0.68 -7.62
N ARG A 85 -7.18 0.85 -6.30
CA ARG A 85 -8.11 1.59 -5.42
C ARG A 85 -7.71 3.04 -5.20
N PHE A 86 -6.42 3.33 -5.20
CA PHE A 86 -5.87 4.65 -4.85
C PHE A 86 -4.98 5.22 -5.95
N GLY A 87 -4.68 4.47 -7.01
CA GLY A 87 -3.80 4.92 -8.09
C GLY A 87 -4.34 6.13 -8.84
N TYR A 88 -5.65 6.36 -8.84
CA TYR A 88 -6.27 7.56 -9.42
C TYR A 88 -5.87 8.85 -8.70
N LEU A 89 -5.30 8.76 -7.48
CA LEU A 89 -4.80 9.91 -6.73
C LEU A 89 -3.40 10.35 -7.17
N ALA A 90 -2.68 9.52 -7.93
CA ALA A 90 -1.32 9.85 -8.35
C ALA A 90 -1.33 11.03 -9.32
N LYS A 91 -0.52 12.05 -9.02
CA LYS A 91 -0.33 13.24 -9.87
C LYS A 91 1.08 13.32 -10.46
N LYS A 92 2.02 12.50 -9.96
CA LYS A 92 3.43 12.46 -10.41
C LYS A 92 3.78 11.10 -11.01
N ASN A 93 4.66 11.11 -12.01
CA ASN A 93 5.11 9.92 -12.74
C ASN A 93 3.96 9.13 -13.40
N VAL A 94 2.91 9.83 -13.84
CA VAL A 94 1.76 9.25 -14.53
C VAL A 94 2.04 9.22 -16.03
N VAL A 95 1.90 8.04 -16.64
CA VAL A 95 2.02 7.84 -18.09
C VAL A 95 0.65 7.46 -18.63
N TYR A 96 0.15 8.23 -19.59
CA TYR A 96 -1.10 7.94 -20.29
C TYR A 96 -0.81 7.08 -21.52
N LEU A 97 -1.52 5.96 -21.63
CA LEU A 97 -1.42 5.06 -22.78
C LEU A 97 -2.64 5.28 -23.66
N SER A 98 -2.43 5.83 -24.86
CA SER A 98 -3.47 5.84 -25.89
C SER A 98 -3.71 4.43 -26.41
N GLU A 99 -4.84 4.21 -27.08
CA GLU A 99 -5.14 2.93 -27.71
C GLU A 99 -4.05 2.51 -28.72
N GLU A 100 -3.54 3.46 -29.49
CA GLU A 100 -2.42 3.25 -30.42
C GLU A 100 -1.14 2.77 -29.70
N ILE A 101 -0.78 3.39 -28.58
CA ILE A 101 0.37 2.96 -27.76
C ILE A 101 0.13 1.55 -27.23
N ILE A 102 -1.09 1.24 -26.77
CA ILE A 102 -1.45 -0.09 -26.27
C ILE A 102 -1.30 -1.14 -27.37
N LEU A 103 -1.76 -0.86 -28.59
CA LEU A 103 -1.63 -1.77 -29.73
C LEU A 103 -0.15 -2.03 -30.06
N THR A 104 0.65 -0.95 -30.12
CA THR A 104 2.10 -1.05 -30.37
C THR A 104 2.83 -1.88 -29.29
N LEU A 105 2.49 -1.69 -28.01
CA LEU A 105 3.10 -2.44 -26.91
C LEU A 105 2.74 -3.93 -26.94
N LYS A 106 1.52 -4.27 -27.38
CA LYS A 106 1.09 -5.67 -27.55
C LYS A 106 1.89 -6.39 -28.65
N GLU A 107 2.25 -5.69 -29.72
CA GLU A 107 3.05 -6.24 -30.82
C GLU A 107 4.51 -6.47 -30.43
N LYS A 108 5.11 -5.54 -29.66
CA LYS A 108 6.50 -5.62 -29.18
C LYS A 108 6.71 -6.59 -28.02
N GLY A 109 5.64 -7.00 -27.34
CA GLY A 109 5.66 -7.98 -26.24
C GLY A 109 5.54 -9.44 -26.68
N LYS A 110 5.55 -9.70 -27.99
CA LYS A 110 5.78 -11.03 -28.59
C LYS A 110 7.25 -11.20 -28.93
#